data_AF-A0AAX4KG03-F1
#
_entry.id   AF-A0AAX4KG03-F1
#
_cell.length_a   1.000
_cell.length_b   1.000
_cell.length_c   1.000
_cell.angle_alpha   90.00
_cell.angle_beta   90.00
_cell.angle_gamma   90.00
#
_symmetry.space_group_name_H-M   'P 1'
#
loop_
_entity.id
_entity.type
_entity.pdbx_description
1 polymer ?
#
loop_
_entity_poly.entity_id
_entity_poly.type
_entity_poly.pdbx_seq_one_letter_code
_entity_poly.pdbx_strand_id
1 'polypeptide(L)'
;MSHIHTCLECKVRISFSIWESQSARLRSAQIQQDEMQTKVEEAYAEYYEFQAEMSPPHIMESAQARINDFATKLRAAQWVVSSANSDLTSAQVQYEKAYKAWEMANKWLIYM
;
A
#
# COMPACT_ATOMS: atom_id res chain seq x y z
N MET A 1 13.39 42.19 -12.78
CA MET A 1 13.92 40.82 -12.95
C MET A 1 13.90 39.99 -11.65
N SER A 2 14.09 40.56 -10.45
CA SER A 2 14.15 39.77 -9.20
C SER A 2 12.83 39.07 -8.80
N HIS A 3 11.67 39.66 -9.07
CA HIS A 3 10.37 39.06 -8.74
C HIS A 3 10.03 37.80 -9.54
N ILE A 4 10.52 37.69 -10.78
CA ILE A 4 10.28 36.50 -11.62
C ILE A 4 11.14 35.33 -11.10
N HIS A 5 12.38 35.62 -10.70
CA HIS A 5 13.31 34.63 -10.14
C HIS A 5 12.80 34.06 -8.80
N THR A 6 12.37 34.93 -7.88
CA THR A 6 11.77 34.51 -6.60
C THR A 6 10.45 33.74 -6.79
N CYS A 7 9.65 34.08 -7.81
CA CYS A 7 8.43 33.34 -8.12
C CYS A 7 8.70 31.92 -8.65
N LEU A 8 9.75 31.75 -9.47
CA LEU A 8 10.17 30.44 -9.99
C LEU A 8 10.76 29.55 -8.89
N GLU A 9 11.63 30.10 -8.04
CA GLU A 9 12.18 29.40 -6.87
C GLU A 9 11.08 28.91 -5.91
N CYS A 10 10.07 29.75 -5.64
CA CYS A 10 8.92 29.35 -4.83
C CYS A 10 8.14 28.20 -5.47
N LYS A 11 7.90 28.23 -6.79
CA LYS A 11 7.17 27.17 -7.50
C LYS A 11 7.91 25.83 -7.45
N VAL A 12 9.23 25.85 -7.61
CA VAL A 12 10.09 24.65 -7.55
C VAL A 12 10.13 24.07 -6.13
N ARG A 13 10.21 24.93 -5.12
CA ARG A 13 10.21 24.48 -3.72
C ARG A 13 8.86 23.85 -3.32
N ILE A 14 7.75 24.44 -3.78
CA ILE A 14 6.40 23.90 -3.55
C ILE A 14 6.24 22.56 -4.27
N SER A 15 6.62 22.46 -5.54
CA SER A 15 6.49 21.22 -6.30
C SER A 15 7.37 20.09 -5.74
N PHE A 16 8.57 20.41 -5.27
CA PHE A 16 9.46 19.44 -4.60
C PHE A 16 8.85 18.93 -3.28
N SER A 17 8.34 19.84 -2.44
CA SER A 17 7.69 19.47 -1.17
C SER A 17 6.45 18.59 -1.39
N ILE A 18 5.65 18.88 -2.42
CA ILE A 18 4.50 18.03 -2.80
C ILE A 18 4.99 16.64 -3.23
N TRP A 19 6.03 16.56 -4.05
CA TRP A 19 6.60 15.28 -4.48
C TRP A 19 7.15 14.45 -3.31
N GLU A 20 7.92 15.06 -2.40
CA GLU A 20 8.43 14.37 -1.20
C GLU A 20 7.29 13.84 -0.33
N SER A 21 6.24 14.64 -0.15
CA SER A 21 5.04 14.22 0.59
C SER A 21 4.35 13.02 -0.07
N GLN A 22 4.20 13.02 -1.40
CA GLN A 22 3.61 11.86 -2.09
C GLN A 22 4.54 10.62 -2.05
N SER A 23 5.86 10.82 -2.10
CA SER A 23 6.85 9.74 -1.96
C SER A 23 6.77 9.07 -0.59
N ALA A 24 6.63 9.86 0.48
CA ALA A 24 6.42 9.34 1.83
C ALA A 24 5.10 8.56 1.95
N ARG A 25 4.01 9.05 1.36
CA ARG A 25 2.71 8.35 1.33
C ARG A 25 2.80 7.02 0.58
N LEU A 26 3.49 6.99 -0.56
CA LEU A 26 3.70 5.77 -1.33
C LEU A 26 4.48 4.73 -0.52
N ARG A 27 5.57 5.14 0.13
CA ARG A 27 6.35 4.26 1.00
C ARG A 27 5.51 3.71 2.16
N SER A 28 4.70 4.55 2.79
CA SER A 28 3.80 4.12 3.87
C SER A 28 2.75 3.11 3.39
N ALA A 29 2.17 3.32 2.20
CA ALA A 29 1.21 2.39 1.63
C ALA A 29 1.86 1.04 1.26
N GLN A 30 3.11 1.06 0.77
CA GLN A 30 3.87 -0.16 0.49
C GLN A 30 4.11 -0.97 1.77
N ILE A 31 4.57 -0.32 2.85
CA ILE A 31 4.77 -0.97 4.16
C ILE A 31 3.47 -1.59 4.66
N GLN A 32 2.35 -0.87 4.56
CA GLN A 32 1.05 -1.40 4.97
C GLN A 32 0.62 -2.61 4.12
N GLN A 33 0.89 -2.61 2.81
CA GLN A 33 0.58 -3.74 1.96
C GLN A 33 1.44 -4.96 2.33
N ASP A 34 2.73 -4.77 2.59
CA ASP A 34 3.64 -5.83 3.02
C ASP A 34 3.19 -6.41 4.39
N GLU A 35 2.86 -5.57 5.36
CA GLU A 35 2.36 -5.99 6.68
C GLU A 35 1.06 -6.80 6.59
N MET A 36 0.13 -6.40 5.71
CA MET A 36 -1.13 -7.12 5.54
C MET A 36 -0.93 -8.44 4.79
N GLN A 37 0.02 -8.49 3.85
CA GLN A 37 0.41 -9.71 3.16
C GLN A 37 1.00 -10.73 4.15
N THR A 38 1.88 -10.30 5.06
CA THR A 38 2.42 -11.17 6.12
C THR A 38 1.31 -11.75 6.99
N LYS A 39 0.33 -10.94 7.42
CA LYS A 39 -0.80 -11.45 8.22
C LYS A 39 -1.66 -12.49 7.48
N VAL A 40 -1.78 -12.36 6.16
CA VAL A 40 -2.49 -13.37 5.34
C VAL A 40 -1.68 -14.67 5.31
N GLU A 41 -0.37 -14.59 5.16
CA GLU A 41 0.51 -15.76 5.16
C GLU A 41 0.50 -16.48 6.52
N GLU A 42 0.51 -15.75 7.62
CA GLU A 42 0.36 -16.29 8.98
C GLU A 42 -0.99 -17.01 9.14
N ALA A 43 -2.10 -16.40 8.69
CA ALA A 43 -3.42 -17.02 8.74
C ALA A 43 -3.51 -18.31 7.90
N TYR A 44 -2.82 -18.36 6.76
CA TYR A 44 -2.72 -19.58 5.96
C TYR A 44 -1.88 -20.66 6.64
N ALA A 45 -0.77 -20.29 7.30
CA ALA A 45 0.06 -21.23 8.05
C ALA A 45 -0.74 -21.87 9.19
N GLU A 46 -1.46 -21.06 9.98
CA GLU A 46 -2.36 -21.56 11.03
C GLU A 46 -3.44 -22.51 10.47
N TYR A 47 -3.99 -22.20 9.30
CA TYR A 47 -4.97 -23.06 8.64
C TYR A 47 -4.38 -24.43 8.27
N TYR A 48 -3.17 -24.48 7.71
CA TYR A 48 -2.52 -25.74 7.34
C TYR A 48 -2.12 -26.58 8.55
N GLU A 49 -1.58 -25.95 9.61
CA GLU A 49 -1.31 -26.63 10.88
C GLU A 49 -2.57 -27.25 11.46
N PHE A 50 -3.66 -26.48 11.49
CA PHE A 50 -4.94 -26.96 11.95
C PHE A 50 -5.51 -28.10 11.09
N GLN A 51 -5.36 -28.03 9.76
CA GLN A 51 -5.80 -29.09 8.86
C GLN A 51 -5.01 -30.40 9.10
N ALA A 52 -3.72 -30.30 9.44
CA ALA A 52 -2.90 -31.45 9.81
C ALA A 52 -3.32 -32.07 11.16
N GLU A 53 -3.68 -31.25 12.15
CA GLU A 53 -4.20 -31.71 13.46
C GLU A 53 -5.56 -32.43 13.34
N MET A 54 -6.38 -32.07 12.35
CA MET A 54 -7.72 -32.62 12.12
C MET A 54 -7.75 -33.93 11.32
N SER A 55 -6.59 -34.54 11.05
CA SER A 55 -6.46 -35.84 10.36
C SER A 55 -7.18 -37.04 11.05
N PRO A 56 -7.47 -37.05 12.37
CA PRO A 56 -8.29 -38.11 12.98
C PRO A 56 -9.80 -37.89 12.79
N PRO A 57 -10.58 -38.93 12.41
CA PRO A 57 -11.99 -38.80 11.99
C PRO A 57 -13.00 -38.47 13.12
N HIS A 58 -12.58 -38.39 14.38
CA HIS A 58 -13.50 -38.26 15.53
C HIS A 58 -13.79 -36.80 15.95
N ILE A 59 -13.32 -35.80 15.19
CA ILE A 59 -13.43 -34.37 15.54
C ILE A 59 -14.18 -33.56 14.46
N MET A 60 -14.97 -34.20 13.59
CA MET A 60 -15.53 -33.56 12.37
C MET A 60 -16.45 -32.34 12.60
N GLU A 61 -17.28 -32.31 13.65
CA GLU A 61 -18.20 -31.17 13.86
C GLU A 61 -17.50 -29.91 14.39
N SER A 62 -16.55 -30.05 15.33
CA SER A 62 -15.74 -28.90 15.77
C SER A 62 -14.69 -28.51 14.73
N ALA A 63 -14.28 -29.45 13.87
CA ALA A 63 -13.47 -29.17 12.69
C ALA A 63 -14.18 -28.22 11.73
N GLN A 64 -15.45 -28.51 11.39
CA GLN A 64 -16.19 -27.70 10.43
C GLN A 64 -16.43 -26.27 10.92
N ALA A 65 -16.75 -26.08 12.21
CA ALA A 65 -16.90 -24.75 12.79
C ALA A 65 -15.59 -23.95 12.73
N ARG A 66 -14.45 -24.59 13.02
CA ARG A 66 -13.12 -23.96 12.94
C ARG A 66 -12.69 -23.68 11.49
N ILE A 67 -12.99 -24.57 10.54
CA ILE A 67 -12.76 -24.32 9.10
C ILE A 67 -13.56 -23.09 8.64
N ASN A 68 -14.82 -22.97 9.05
CA ASN A 68 -15.67 -21.82 8.70
C ASN A 68 -15.15 -20.51 9.33
N ASP A 69 -14.65 -20.56 10.56
CA ASP A 69 -14.01 -19.41 11.23
C ASP A 69 -12.73 -18.98 10.49
N PHE A 70 -11.85 -19.92 10.15
CA PHE A 70 -10.65 -19.65 9.34
C PHE A 70 -11.00 -19.09 7.96
N ALA A 71 -11.96 -19.68 7.25
CA ALA A 71 -12.39 -19.17 5.95
C ALA A 71 -12.92 -17.72 6.05
N THR A 72 -13.58 -17.38 7.16
CA THR A 72 -14.07 -16.02 7.43
C THR A 72 -12.91 -15.06 7.69
N LYS A 73 -11.96 -15.45 8.55
CA LYS A 73 -10.73 -14.66 8.83
C LYS A 73 -9.91 -14.44 7.58
N LEU A 74 -9.72 -15.47 6.77
CA LEU A 74 -8.99 -15.40 5.52
C LEU A 74 -9.66 -14.46 4.53
N ARG A 75 -10.99 -14.53 4.37
CA ARG A 75 -11.74 -13.62 3.50
C ARG A 75 -11.62 -12.16 3.98
N ALA A 76 -11.66 -11.93 5.30
CA ALA A 76 -11.44 -10.60 5.86
C ALA A 76 -10.03 -10.09 5.58
N ALA A 77 -9.01 -10.93 5.76
CA ALA A 77 -7.62 -10.59 5.48
C ALA A 77 -7.39 -10.27 3.99
N GLN A 78 -7.98 -11.07 3.08
CA GLN A 78 -7.96 -10.81 1.64
C GLN A 78 -8.62 -9.46 1.28
N TRP A 79 -9.72 -9.09 1.94
CA TRP A 79 -10.36 -7.79 1.74
C TRP A 79 -9.44 -6.64 2.16
N VAL A 80 -8.76 -6.78 3.30
CA VAL A 80 -7.80 -5.78 3.79
C VAL A 80 -6.64 -5.60 2.80
N VAL A 81 -6.07 -6.69 2.27
CA VAL A 81 -5.04 -6.63 1.23
C VAL A 81 -5.55 -5.96 -0.04
N SER A 82 -6.78 -6.29 -0.48
CA SER A 82 -7.37 -5.64 -1.66
C SER A 82 -7.54 -4.13 -1.48
N SER A 83 -7.97 -3.70 -0.29
CA SER A 83 -8.05 -2.28 0.07
C SER A 83 -6.67 -1.62 0.06
N ALA A 84 -5.67 -2.23 0.71
CA ALA A 84 -4.31 -1.71 0.76
C ALA A 84 -3.69 -1.59 -0.65
N ASN A 85 -3.96 -2.55 -1.54
CA ASN A 85 -3.52 -2.50 -2.93
C ASN A 85 -4.21 -1.37 -3.73
N SER A 86 -5.48 -1.09 -3.45
CA SER A 86 -6.19 0.06 -4.02
C SER A 86 -5.58 1.39 -3.55
N ASP A 87 -5.27 1.50 -2.25
CA ASP A 87 -4.63 2.67 -1.68
C ASP A 87 -3.22 2.89 -2.25
N LEU A 88 -2.44 1.81 -2.41
CA LEU A 88 -1.12 1.84 -3.06
C LEU A 88 -1.23 2.33 -4.51
N THR A 89 -2.16 1.77 -5.28
CA THR A 89 -2.40 2.19 -6.68
C THR A 89 -2.75 3.68 -6.76
N SER A 90 -3.61 4.15 -5.86
CA SER A 90 -3.99 5.57 -5.77
C SER A 90 -2.79 6.46 -5.41
N ALA A 91 -1.98 6.04 -4.43
CA ALA A 91 -0.77 6.75 -4.03
C ALA A 91 0.25 6.82 -5.18
N GLN A 92 0.41 5.75 -5.95
CA GLN A 92 1.31 5.69 -7.10
C GLN A 92 0.88 6.65 -8.21
N VAL A 93 -0.43 6.73 -8.53
CA VAL A 93 -0.97 7.71 -9.49
C VAL A 93 -0.71 9.15 -9.03
N GLN A 94 -0.88 9.45 -7.73
CA GLN A 94 -0.61 10.78 -7.18
C GLN A 94 0.88 11.13 -7.21
N TYR A 95 1.73 10.16 -6.88
CA TYR A 95 3.18 10.30 -6.99
C TYR A 95 3.60 10.63 -8.43
N GLU A 96 3.12 9.88 -9.42
CA GLU A 96 3.46 10.13 -10.83
C GLU A 96 3.00 11.51 -11.31
N LYS A 97 1.80 11.94 -10.91
CA LYS A 97 1.29 13.29 -11.20
C LYS A 97 2.18 14.38 -10.58
N ALA A 98 2.53 14.23 -9.31
CA ALA A 98 3.39 15.17 -8.59
C ALA A 98 4.80 15.21 -9.18
N TYR A 99 5.37 14.05 -9.51
CA TYR A 99 6.69 13.94 -10.14
C TYR A 99 6.72 14.63 -11.51
N LYS A 100 5.73 14.40 -12.38
CA LYS A 100 5.62 15.08 -13.68
C LYS A 100 5.48 16.60 -13.52
N ALA A 101 4.70 17.06 -12.54
CA ALA A 101 4.57 18.48 -12.25
C ALA A 101 5.89 19.11 -11.79
N TRP A 102 6.63 18.42 -10.91
CA TRP A 102 7.96 18.82 -10.47
C TRP A 102 8.97 18.83 -11.63
N GLU A 103 8.96 17.78 -12.48
CA GLU A 103 9.85 17.65 -13.62
C GLU A 103 9.62 18.79 -14.63
N MET A 104 8.36 19.09 -14.95
CA MET A 104 8.01 20.24 -15.79
C MET A 104 8.52 21.53 -15.16
N ALA A 105 8.21 21.79 -13.88
CA ALA A 105 8.63 23.02 -13.19
C ALA A 105 10.17 23.21 -13.20
N ASN A 106 10.95 22.14 -13.11
CA ASN A 106 12.42 22.20 -13.19
C ASN A 106 12.95 22.30 -14.62
N LYS A 107 12.28 21.70 -15.62
CA LYS A 107 12.66 21.86 -17.03
C LYS A 107 12.62 23.32 -17.48
N TRP A 108 11.66 24.11 -16.98
CA TRP A 108 11.59 25.56 -17.26
C TRP A 108 12.79 26.36 -16.72
N LEU A 109 13.56 25.83 -15.75
CA LEU A 109 14.79 26.47 -15.25
C LEU A 109 16.04 26.16 -16.08
N ILE A 110 16.05 25.07 -16.87
CA ILE A 110 17.23 24.64 -17.65
C ILE A 110 17.30 25.35 -19.01
N TYR A 111 16.16 25.85 -19.53
CA TYR A 111 16.06 26.51 -20.84
C TYR A 111 15.92 28.05 -20.76
N MET A 112 16.12 28.67 -19.59
CA MET A 112 16.25 30.12 -19.39
C MET A 112 17.70 30.50 -19.15
#